data_AF-A0A0M3QCQ9-F1
#
_entry.id   AF-A0A0M3QCQ9-F1
#
_cell.length_a   1.000
_cell.length_b   1.000
_cell.length_c   1.000
_cell.angle_alpha   90.00
_cell.angle_beta   90.00
_cell.angle_gamma   90.00
#
_symmetry.space_group_name_H-M   'P 1'
#
loop_
_entity.id
_entity.type
_entity.pdbx_description
1 polymer ?
#
loop_
_entity_poly.entity_id
_entity_poly.type
_entity_poly.pdbx_seq_one_letter_code
_entity_poly.pdbx_strand_id
1 'polypeptide(L)' 'MSAPDTYRGWTISQGRWPEPAWSAVSPNYDASWEGEEDGWVDNGEKADAPTREALIEEIDAWFDEHPSQITGEQ' A
#
# COMPACT_ATOMS: atom_id res chain seq x y z
N MET A 1 -9.44 9.02 -19.56
CA MET A 1 -8.91 9.06 -18.18
C MET A 1 -8.75 7.60 -17.78
N SER A 2 -7.52 7.08 -17.66
CA SER A 2 -7.37 5.70 -17.13
C SER A 2 -7.91 5.69 -15.71
N ALA A 3 -8.77 4.72 -15.40
CA ALA A 3 -9.23 4.49 -14.03
C ALA A 3 -8.01 4.28 -13.11
N PRO A 4 -8.08 4.70 -11.83
CA PRO A 4 -7.03 4.33 -10.87
C PRO A 4 -6.91 2.81 -10.83
N ASP A 5 -5.69 2.30 -10.98
CA ASP A 5 -5.42 0.88 -10.84
C ASP A 5 -5.58 0.54 -9.36
N THR A 6 -6.57 -0.28 -9.02
CA THR A 6 -6.84 -0.66 -7.63
C THR A 6 -6.76 -2.17 -7.48
N TYR A 7 -6.08 -2.66 -6.44
CA TYR A 7 -5.93 -4.08 -6.16
C TYR A 7 -6.27 -4.36 -4.70
N ARG A 8 -7.20 -5.31 -4.44
CA ARG A 8 -7.71 -5.63 -3.08
C ARG A 8 -8.20 -4.40 -2.29
N GLY A 9 -8.68 -3.38 -3.00
CA GLY A 9 -9.11 -2.10 -2.42
C GLY A 9 -7.99 -1.07 -2.27
N TRP A 10 -6.72 -1.45 -2.37
CA TRP A 10 -5.59 -0.54 -2.33
C TRP A 10 -5.42 0.20 -3.65
N THR A 11 -5.04 1.47 -3.58
CA THR A 11 -4.81 2.31 -4.75
C THR A 11 -3.36 2.17 -5.21
N ILE A 12 -3.17 1.61 -6.39
CA ILE A 12 -1.87 1.47 -7.03
C ILE A 12 -1.54 2.74 -7.81
N SER A 13 -0.39 3.31 -7.51
CA SER A 13 0.20 4.46 -8.18
C SER A 13 1.48 4.05 -8.89
N GLN A 14 1.60 4.42 -10.16
CA GLN A 14 2.84 4.25 -10.90
C GLN A 14 3.70 5.51 -10.75
N GLY A 15 4.82 5.38 -10.06
CA GLY A 15 5.81 6.43 -9.87
C GLY A 15 6.68 6.66 -11.12
N ARG A 16 7.59 7.63 -11.02
CA ARG A 16 8.60 7.90 -12.05
C ARG A 16 9.95 7.34 -11.61
N TRP A 17 10.48 6.42 -12.41
CA TRP A 17 11.85 5.90 -12.29
C TRP A 17 12.85 7.06 -12.10
N PRO A 18 13.78 7.06 -11.11
CA PRO A 18 14.54 5.90 -10.59
C PRO A 18 14.12 5.23 -9.27
N GLU A 19 13.10 5.69 -8.57
CA GLU A 19 12.67 5.10 -7.28
C GLU A 19 11.20 4.69 -7.36
N PRO A 20 10.76 3.73 -6.52
CA PRO A 20 9.94 2.57 -6.89
C PRO A 20 8.89 2.93 -7.93
N ALA A 21 8.95 2.24 -9.07
CA ALA A 21 8.06 2.52 -10.19
C ALA A 21 6.60 2.25 -9.83
N TRP A 22 6.33 1.48 -8.77
CA TRP A 22 5.00 1.13 -8.31
C TRP A 22 4.90 1.25 -6.79
N SER A 23 3.81 1.86 -6.34
CA SER A 23 3.44 1.93 -4.93
C SER A 23 1.95 1.69 -4.77
N ALA A 24 1.54 1.13 -3.65
CA ALA A 24 0.14 0.93 -3.29
C ALA A 24 -0.11 1.40 -1.87
N VAL A 25 -1.25 2.05 -1.67
CA VAL A 25 -1.72 2.48 -0.35
C VAL A 25 -3.16 2.05 -0.14
N SER A 26 -3.47 1.52 1.04
CA SER A 26 -4.84 1.22 1.44
C SER A 26 -5.67 2.50 1.54
N PRO A 27 -6.99 2.45 1.31
CA PRO A 27 -7.89 3.55 1.65
C PRO A 27 -7.92 3.87 3.15
N ASN A 28 -7.51 2.93 4.01
CA ASN A 28 -7.36 3.13 5.45
C ASN A 28 -5.95 3.57 5.85
N TYR A 29 -5.04 3.75 4.88
CA TYR A 29 -3.68 4.21 5.15
C TYR A 29 -3.71 5.56 5.86
N ASP A 30 -3.23 5.56 7.10
CA ASP A 30 -3.07 6.75 7.92
C ASP A 30 -1.59 6.89 8.25
N ALA A 31 -1.02 8.02 7.86
CA ALA A 31 0.34 8.40 8.17
C ALA A 31 0.31 9.71 8.96
N SER A 32 0.88 9.67 10.15
CA SER A 32 0.94 10.79 11.07
C SER A 32 2.39 11.16 11.36
N TRP A 33 2.68 12.46 11.31
CA TRP A 33 4.01 12.98 11.67
C TRP A 33 4.10 13.10 13.20
N GLU A 34 4.92 12.27 13.84
CA GLU A 34 5.05 12.24 15.30
C GLU A 34 6.16 13.17 15.84
N GLY A 35 6.96 13.78 14.95
CA GLY A 35 7.99 14.74 15.32
C GLY A 35 9.29 14.53 14.55
N GLU A 36 10.31 15.35 14.84
CA GLU A 36 11.64 15.22 14.23
C GLU A 36 12.40 13.96 14.68
N GLU A 37 12.01 13.35 15.82
CA GLU A 37 12.66 12.16 16.38
C GLU A 37 12.14 10.86 15.76
N ASP A 38 10.81 10.71 15.61
CA ASP A 38 10.17 9.50 15.07
C ASP A 38 9.79 9.62 13.59
N GLY A 39 9.65 10.84 13.07
CA GLY A 39 9.33 11.10 11.67
C GLY A 39 7.89 10.74 11.28
N TRP A 40 7.71 10.26 10.05
CA TRP A 40 6.42 9.79 9.54
C TRP A 40 6.20 8.36 10.02
N VAL A 41 5.19 8.17 10.87
CA VAL A 41 4.72 6.85 11.29
C VAL A 41 3.43 6.56 10.53
N ASP A 42 3.35 5.36 9.97
CA ASP A 42 2.16 4.89 9.28
C ASP A 42 1.71 3.53 9.80
N ASN A 43 0.45 3.17 9.55
CA ASN A 43 -0.11 1.93 10.09
C ASN A 43 0.46 0.65 9.42
N GLY A 44 1.30 0.78 8.38
CA GLY A 44 1.83 -0.34 7.60
C GLY A 44 0.98 -0.75 6.40
N GLU A 45 -0.19 -0.12 6.19
CA GLU A 45 -1.06 -0.33 5.03
C GLU A 45 -0.54 0.32 3.73
N LYS A 46 0.74 0.12 3.43
CA LYS A 46 1.40 0.53 2.19
C LYS A 46 2.36 -0.54 1.69
N ALA A 47 2.58 -0.57 0.38
CA ALA A 47 3.55 -1.42 -0.28
C ALA A 47 4.25 -0.65 -1.40
N ASP A 48 5.53 -0.92 -1.63
CA ASP A 48 6.31 -0.34 -2.72
C ASP A 48 7.18 -1.39 -3.40
N ALA A 49 7.29 -1.30 -4.72
CA ALA A 49 7.98 -2.30 -5.51
C ALA A 49 8.52 -1.74 -6.84
N PRO A 50 9.56 -2.37 -7.42
CA PRO A 50 10.08 -1.97 -8.73
C PRO A 50 9.15 -2.39 -9.87
N THR A 51 8.30 -3.41 -9.68
CA THR A 51 7.36 -3.93 -10.68
C THR A 51 5.98 -4.12 -10.08
N ARG A 52 4.94 -4.07 -10.93
CA ARG A 52 3.55 -4.29 -10.50
C ARG A 52 3.32 -5.70 -9.96
N GLU A 53 4.00 -6.71 -10.50
CA GLU A 53 3.89 -8.09 -10.02
C GLU A 53 4.43 -8.22 -8.60
N ALA A 54 5.63 -7.69 -8.32
CA ALA A 54 6.18 -7.67 -6.97
C ALA A 54 5.29 -6.87 -6.00
N LEU A 55 4.70 -5.75 -6.46
CA LEU A 55 3.75 -5.00 -5.63
C LEU A 55 2.53 -5.84 -5.24
N ILE A 56 2.01 -6.63 -6.18
CA ILE A 56 0.85 -7.51 -5.95
C ILE A 56 1.22 -8.62 -4.97
N GLU A 57 2.40 -9.21 -5.09
CA GLU A 57 2.90 -10.22 -4.15
C GLU A 57 3.03 -9.65 -2.73
N GLU A 58 3.57 -8.44 -2.57
CA GLU A 58 3.66 -7.76 -1.27
C GLU A 58 2.28 -7.48 -0.67
N ILE A 59 1.32 -7.00 -1.48
CA ILE A 59 -0.05 -6.77 -1.02
C ILE A 59 -0.70 -8.10 -0.60
N ASP A 60 -0.56 -9.16 -1.39
CA ASP A 60 -1.17 -10.45 -1.07
C ASP A 60 -0.54 -11.08 0.19
N ALA A 61 0.77 -10.95 0.36
CA ALA A 61 1.47 -11.35 1.59
C ALA A 61 0.98 -10.57 2.81
N TRP A 62 0.82 -9.24 2.69
CA TRP A 62 0.25 -8.42 3.76
C TRP A 62 -1.17 -8.87 4.15
N PHE A 63 -2.02 -9.17 3.16
CA PHE A 63 -3.37 -9.68 3.41
C PHE A 63 -3.39 -11.10 4.01
N ASP A 64 -2.41 -11.95 3.68
CA ASP A 64 -2.21 -13.27 4.29
C ASP A 64 -1.81 -13.14 5.77
N GLU A 65 -0.94 -12.18 6.10
CA GLU A 65 -0.55 -11.84 7.48
C GLU A 65 -1.67 -11.13 8.25
N HIS A 66 -2.55 -10.38 7.56
CA HIS A 66 -3.66 -9.61 8.13
C HIS A 66 -5.05 -10.08 7.63
N PRO A 67 -5.43 -11.36 7.86
CA PRO A 67 -6.67 -11.92 7.32
C PRO A 67 -7.94 -11.27 7.89
N SER A 68 -7.84 -10.62 9.06
CA SER A 68 -8.95 -9.87 9.68
C SER A 68 -9.40 -8.66 8.86
N GLN A 69 -8.55 -8.12 7.98
CA GLN A 69 -8.88 -7.00 7.11
C GLN A 69 -9.63 -7.43 5.84
N ILE A 70 -9.66 -8.73 5.52
CA ILE A 70 -10.40 -9.30 4.39
C ILE A 70 -11.90 -9.44 4.74
N THR A 71 -12.22 -9.52 6.03
CA THR A 71 -13.59 -9.65 6.54
C THR A 71 -14.02 -8.35 7.21
N GLY A 72 -14.63 -7.46 6.44
CA GLY A 72 -15.77 -6.73 7.01
C GLY A 72 -16.78 -7.79 7.48
N GLU A 73 -17.05 -7.82 8.77
CA GLU A 73 -17.91 -8.78 9.46
C GLU A 73 -19.19 -9.14 8.67
N GLN A 74 -19.54 -10.42 8.70
CA GLN A 74 -20.89 -10.90 8.37
C GLN A 74 -21.90 -10.50 9.45
#